data_AF-A0A2L1UWY4-F1
#
_entry.id   AF-A0A2L1UWY4-F1
#
_cell.length_a   1.000
_cell.length_b   1.000
_cell.length_c   1.000
_cell.angle_alpha   90.00
_cell.angle_beta   90.00
_cell.angle_gamma   90.00
#
_symmetry.space_group_name_H-M   'P 1'
#
loop_
_entity.id
_entity.type
_entity.pdbx_description
1 polymer ?
#
loop_
_entity_poly.entity_id
_entity_poly.type
_entity_poly.pdbx_seq_one_letter_code
_entity_poly.pdbx_strand_id
1 'polypeptide(L)'
;MSKTTELSVIEIKLEQAPALYVANGLDGFLDQIRSSVNEVPDLSTAKGRARIASLSASVSRSKTAIEKPGRELLKKIKEQPKIIEAELRRFISECDTLRDEVRRPLTEWEEEQERIRLEEESKAEAERYSKMRDDADKDNTAFDLAKAKELALQIEAAHATALLDNYEYDRDIAEKKAEAERQRIAHEEELKRQAVEQAQREADEKIQREREASAKREADLKAQAEQAERDRIDVAAKAEADRLAAAQQAEREKQEAIAAEQLKAKQEADRIQRETKQKEDARLAEERRLAEEAAARAANIEHQKTINNQVIAILTKAGLSTDCAKECVIAIVKNQNAAAASGMKPPVQINY
;
A
#
# COMPACT_ATOMS: atom_id res chain seq x y z
N MET A 1 15.14 -15.03 -75.03
CA MET A 1 13.88 -14.80 -74.29
C MET A 1 14.19 -14.73 -72.81
N SER A 2 14.40 -13.52 -72.27
CA SER A 2 14.61 -13.35 -70.82
C SER A 2 13.26 -13.54 -70.14
N LYS A 3 13.07 -14.66 -69.44
CA LYS A 3 11.90 -14.89 -68.59
C LYS A 3 11.98 -13.87 -67.46
N THR A 4 11.18 -12.81 -67.55
CA THR A 4 10.85 -11.96 -66.41
C THR A 4 10.04 -12.82 -65.45
N THR A 5 10.71 -13.44 -64.48
CA THR A 5 10.04 -14.17 -63.40
C THR A 5 9.20 -13.15 -62.65
N GLU A 6 7.88 -13.20 -62.85
CA GLU A 6 6.93 -12.36 -62.13
C GLU A 6 7.13 -12.57 -60.63
N LEU A 7 7.40 -11.48 -59.94
CA LEU A 7 7.55 -11.42 -58.49
C LEU A 7 6.23 -11.79 -57.85
N SER A 8 6.10 -13.05 -57.43
CA SER A 8 5.01 -13.49 -56.57
C SER A 8 5.00 -12.60 -55.33
N VAL A 9 3.98 -11.77 -55.19
CA VAL A 9 3.72 -10.99 -53.98
C VAL A 9 3.56 -12.00 -52.85
N ILE A 10 4.53 -12.05 -51.93
CA ILE A 10 4.49 -12.90 -50.75
C ILE A 10 3.34 -12.39 -49.87
N GLU A 11 2.19 -13.06 -49.91
CA GLU A 11 1.02 -12.71 -49.10
C GLU A 11 0.89 -13.74 -47.96
N ILE A 12 1.20 -13.30 -46.73
CA ILE A 12 1.05 -14.14 -45.53
C ILE A 12 -0.37 -13.98 -45.00
N LYS A 13 -1.16 -15.07 -45.05
CA LYS A 13 -2.48 -15.11 -44.43
C LYS A 13 -2.34 -15.09 -42.90
N LEU A 14 -3.25 -14.38 -42.23
CA LEU A 14 -3.21 -14.21 -40.78
C LEU A 14 -3.32 -15.52 -39.99
N GLU A 15 -3.96 -16.55 -40.56
CA GLU A 15 -4.06 -17.87 -39.90
C GLU A 15 -2.77 -18.69 -39.96
N GLN A 16 -1.92 -18.42 -40.96
CA GLN A 16 -0.60 -19.07 -41.09
C GLN A 16 0.47 -18.30 -40.29
N ALA A 17 0.19 -17.06 -39.93
CA ALA A 17 1.12 -16.18 -39.22
C ALA A 17 1.68 -16.80 -37.93
N PRO A 18 0.89 -17.41 -37.01
CA PRO A 18 1.45 -17.96 -35.77
C PRO A 18 2.48 -19.08 -35.98
N ALA A 19 2.33 -19.87 -37.05
CA ALA A 19 3.27 -20.94 -37.39
C ALA A 19 4.55 -20.40 -38.08
N LEU A 20 4.48 -19.24 -38.73
CA LEU A 20 5.57 -18.65 -39.50
C LEU A 20 6.43 -17.67 -38.67
N TYR A 21 5.84 -16.91 -37.75
CA TYR A 21 6.55 -15.95 -36.88
C TYR A 21 7.15 -16.63 -35.64
N VAL A 22 7.89 -17.71 -35.87
CA VAL A 22 8.67 -18.42 -34.85
C VAL A 22 10.16 -18.21 -35.12
N ALA A 23 11.03 -18.65 -34.21
CA ALA A 23 12.48 -18.57 -34.40
C ALA A 23 12.86 -19.25 -35.72
N ASN A 24 13.51 -18.50 -36.62
CA ASN A 24 13.94 -18.93 -37.96
C ASN A 24 12.80 -19.38 -38.91
N GLY A 25 11.53 -19.14 -38.56
CA GLY A 25 10.38 -19.55 -39.39
C GLY A 25 10.23 -18.77 -40.71
N LEU A 26 10.95 -17.65 -40.84
CA LEU A 26 10.93 -16.80 -42.04
C LEU A 26 12.10 -17.05 -42.99
N ASP A 27 13.03 -17.96 -42.66
CA ASP A 27 14.26 -18.19 -43.43
C ASP A 27 13.96 -18.63 -44.87
N GLY A 28 12.93 -19.45 -45.07
CA GLY A 28 12.50 -19.85 -46.43
C GLY A 28 12.07 -18.67 -47.29
N PHE A 29 11.44 -17.64 -46.70
CA PHE A 29 11.11 -16.40 -47.43
C PHE A 29 12.35 -15.55 -47.70
N LEU A 30 13.30 -15.51 -46.76
CA LEU A 30 14.57 -14.82 -46.97
C LEU A 30 15.38 -15.45 -48.12
N ASP A 31 15.42 -16.78 -48.19
CA ASP A 31 16.09 -17.52 -49.26
C ASP A 31 15.41 -17.29 -50.62
N GLN A 32 14.07 -17.26 -50.65
CA GLN A 32 13.32 -16.92 -51.85
C GLN A 32 13.63 -15.49 -52.33
N ILE A 33 13.67 -14.52 -51.40
CA ILE A 33 14.04 -13.13 -51.71
C ILE A 33 15.47 -13.07 -52.24
N ARG A 34 16.44 -13.71 -51.57
CA ARG A 34 17.85 -13.79 -52.02
C ARG A 34 17.96 -14.36 -53.43
N SER A 35 17.27 -15.48 -53.70
CA SER A 35 17.27 -16.10 -55.03
C SER A 35 16.70 -15.18 -56.11
N SER A 36 15.67 -14.39 -55.78
CA SER A 36 15.02 -13.46 -56.72
C SER A 36 15.85 -12.23 -57.10
N VAL A 37 16.85 -11.89 -56.27
CA VAL A 37 17.74 -10.73 -56.49
C VAL A 37 19.17 -11.13 -56.83
N ASN A 38 19.41 -12.40 -57.15
CA ASN A 38 20.74 -12.95 -57.41
C ASN A 38 21.30 -12.61 -58.82
N GLU A 39 20.70 -11.67 -59.54
CA GLU A 39 21.25 -11.19 -60.80
C GLU A 39 22.20 -10.01 -60.56
N VAL A 40 23.23 -9.87 -61.41
CA VAL A 40 24.18 -8.75 -61.37
C VAL A 40 24.03 -7.91 -62.64
N PRO A 41 23.15 -6.90 -62.65
CA PRO A 41 22.99 -6.01 -63.81
C PRO A 41 24.20 -5.10 -64.03
N ASP A 42 24.50 -4.78 -65.30
CA ASP A 42 25.62 -3.92 -65.69
C ASP A 42 25.43 -2.45 -65.27
N LEU A 43 26.29 -1.97 -64.36
CA LEU A 43 26.28 -0.62 -63.80
C LEU A 43 26.68 0.48 -64.79
N SER A 44 27.40 0.14 -65.86
CA SER A 44 27.80 1.11 -66.88
C SER A 44 26.59 1.63 -67.67
N THR A 45 25.53 0.83 -67.75
CA THR A 45 24.30 1.17 -68.49
C THR A 45 23.22 1.78 -67.58
N ALA A 46 22.45 2.74 -68.12
CA ALA A 46 21.29 3.29 -67.41
C ALA A 46 20.23 2.20 -67.11
N LYS A 47 20.07 1.22 -68.00
CA LYS A 47 19.13 0.10 -67.82
C LYS A 47 19.53 -0.82 -66.67
N GLY A 48 20.81 -1.15 -66.51
CA GLY A 48 21.28 -1.98 -65.41
C GLY A 48 21.14 -1.28 -64.05
N ARG A 49 21.45 0.02 -63.97
CA ARG A 49 21.18 0.81 -62.75
C ARG A 49 19.69 0.85 -62.39
N ALA A 50 18.81 1.03 -63.37
CA ALA A 50 17.36 1.00 -63.16
C ALA A 50 16.87 -0.38 -62.69
N ARG A 51 17.47 -1.48 -63.20
CA ARG A 51 17.15 -2.83 -62.76
C ARG A 51 17.53 -3.07 -61.30
N ILE A 52 18.72 -2.63 -60.87
CA ILE A 52 19.15 -2.72 -59.46
C ILE A 52 18.20 -1.95 -58.55
N ALA A 53 17.77 -0.75 -58.93
CA ALA A 53 16.77 0.02 -58.18
C ALA A 53 15.45 -0.76 -58.05
N SER A 54 15.00 -1.42 -59.12
CA SER A 54 13.78 -2.24 -59.13
C SER A 54 13.89 -3.47 -58.22
N LEU A 55 15.04 -4.17 -58.25
CA LEU A 55 15.30 -5.32 -57.36
C LEU A 55 15.29 -4.89 -55.89
N SER A 56 15.97 -3.79 -55.55
CA SER A 56 15.97 -3.23 -54.20
C SER A 56 14.57 -2.83 -53.72
N ALA A 57 13.78 -2.21 -54.59
CA ALA A 57 12.38 -1.89 -54.30
C ALA A 57 11.55 -3.17 -54.06
N SER A 58 11.85 -4.25 -54.77
CA SER A 58 11.19 -5.55 -54.58
C SER A 58 11.48 -6.16 -53.21
N VAL A 59 12.74 -6.10 -52.75
CA VAL A 59 13.12 -6.50 -51.38
C VAL A 59 12.35 -5.69 -50.34
N SER A 60 12.26 -4.37 -50.54
CA SER A 60 11.53 -3.48 -49.62
C SER A 60 10.03 -3.78 -49.53
N ARG A 61 9.40 -4.09 -50.67
CA ARG A 61 7.99 -4.53 -50.72
C ARG A 61 7.79 -5.87 -50.00
N SER A 62 8.66 -6.85 -50.27
CA SER A 62 8.60 -8.17 -49.65
C SER A 62 8.80 -8.10 -48.12
N LYS A 63 9.75 -7.27 -47.65
CA LYS A 63 9.93 -6.96 -46.23
C LYS A 63 8.64 -6.45 -45.60
N THR A 64 8.01 -5.47 -46.23
CA THR A 64 6.78 -4.83 -45.70
C THR A 64 5.59 -5.80 -45.69
N ALA A 65 5.48 -6.65 -46.71
CA ALA A 65 4.43 -7.67 -46.81
C ALA A 65 4.54 -8.74 -45.73
N ILE A 66 5.76 -9.08 -45.30
CA ILE A 66 6.01 -10.01 -44.20
C ILE A 66 5.92 -9.32 -42.83
N GLU A 67 6.32 -8.06 -42.69
CA GLU A 67 6.30 -7.36 -41.39
C GLU A 67 4.87 -7.04 -40.92
N LYS A 68 4.00 -6.57 -41.81
CA LYS A 68 2.66 -6.08 -41.45
C LYS A 68 1.78 -7.16 -40.78
N PRO A 69 1.62 -8.38 -41.35
CA PRO A 69 0.80 -9.42 -40.72
C PRO A 69 1.35 -9.87 -39.37
N GLY A 70 2.68 -9.89 -39.21
CA GLY A 70 3.33 -10.22 -37.94
C GLY A 70 3.04 -9.19 -36.85
N ARG A 71 3.03 -7.89 -37.19
CA ARG A 71 2.63 -6.83 -36.25
C ARG A 71 1.16 -6.90 -35.85
N GLU A 72 0.26 -7.21 -36.79
CA GLU A 72 -1.16 -7.41 -36.51
C GLU A 72 -1.41 -8.62 -35.61
N LEU A 73 -0.70 -9.74 -35.85
CA LEU A 73 -0.74 -10.90 -34.97
C LEU A 73 -0.24 -10.54 -33.56
N LEU A 74 0.88 -9.83 -33.45
CA LEU A 74 1.42 -9.39 -32.17
C LEU A 74 0.43 -8.51 -31.41
N LYS A 75 -0.30 -7.63 -32.10
CA LYS A 75 -1.36 -6.81 -31.50
C LYS A 75 -2.50 -7.66 -30.94
N LYS A 76 -2.97 -8.66 -31.71
CA LYS A 76 -4.02 -9.60 -31.25
C LYS A 76 -3.56 -10.42 -30.04
N ILE A 77 -2.33 -10.95 -30.07
CA ILE A 77 -1.75 -11.71 -28.96
C ILE A 77 -1.62 -10.83 -27.71
N LYS A 78 -1.25 -9.55 -27.86
CA LYS A 78 -1.16 -8.62 -26.72
C LYS A 78 -2.52 -8.22 -26.14
N GLU A 79 -3.58 -8.21 -26.95
CA GLU A 79 -4.94 -7.91 -26.47
C GLU A 79 -5.62 -9.15 -25.82
N GLN A 80 -5.23 -10.36 -26.21
CA GLN A 80 -5.79 -11.61 -25.67
C GLN A 80 -5.76 -11.69 -24.13
N PRO A 81 -4.64 -11.40 -23.43
CA PRO A 81 -4.59 -11.41 -21.97
C PRO A 81 -5.69 -10.55 -21.34
N LYS A 82 -5.93 -9.35 -21.86
CA LYS A 82 -6.96 -8.44 -21.31
C LYS A 82 -8.37 -8.99 -21.47
N ILE A 83 -8.67 -9.64 -22.60
CA ILE A 83 -9.96 -10.29 -22.82
C ILE A 83 -10.13 -11.47 -21.86
N ILE A 84 -9.08 -12.29 -21.70
CA ILE A 84 -9.08 -13.45 -20.80
C ILE A 84 -9.25 -13.00 -19.34
N GLU A 85 -8.49 -11.98 -18.91
CA GLU A 85 -8.58 -11.42 -17.55
C GLU A 85 -9.97 -10.84 -17.25
N ALA A 86 -10.57 -10.14 -18.21
CA ALA A 86 -11.92 -9.60 -18.06
C ALA A 86 -12.96 -10.70 -17.87
N GLU A 87 -12.87 -11.77 -18.67
CA GLU A 87 -13.80 -12.91 -18.55
C GLU A 87 -13.56 -13.70 -17.26
N LEU A 88 -12.31 -13.93 -16.86
CA LEU A 88 -11.99 -14.58 -15.58
C LEU A 88 -12.54 -13.78 -14.40
N ARG A 89 -12.39 -12.45 -14.42
CA ARG A 89 -12.93 -11.58 -13.37
C ARG A 89 -14.45 -11.68 -13.31
N ARG A 90 -15.12 -11.64 -14.47
CA ARG A 90 -16.58 -11.82 -14.56
C ARG A 90 -16.99 -13.17 -13.98
N PHE A 91 -16.35 -14.25 -14.42
CA PHE A 91 -16.66 -15.62 -13.98
C PHE A 91 -16.50 -15.79 -12.47
N ILE A 92 -15.40 -15.30 -11.89
CA ILE A 92 -15.17 -15.36 -10.44
C ILE A 92 -16.26 -14.58 -9.69
N SER A 93 -16.60 -13.37 -10.14
CA SER A 93 -17.64 -12.56 -9.52
C SER A 93 -19.02 -13.22 -9.57
N GLU A 94 -19.37 -13.86 -10.69
CA GLU A 94 -20.62 -14.61 -10.81
C GLU A 94 -20.60 -15.85 -9.88
N CYS A 95 -19.46 -16.54 -9.74
CA CYS A 95 -19.32 -17.66 -8.81
C CYS A 95 -19.46 -17.23 -7.34
N ASP A 96 -18.85 -16.10 -6.95
CA ASP A 96 -18.99 -15.56 -5.60
C ASP A 96 -20.44 -15.17 -5.30
N THR A 97 -21.11 -14.52 -6.26
CA THR A 97 -22.54 -14.19 -6.14
C THR A 97 -23.38 -15.45 -5.96
N LEU A 98 -23.15 -16.47 -6.78
CA LEU A 98 -23.86 -17.75 -6.67
C LEU A 98 -23.59 -18.45 -5.33
N ARG A 99 -22.35 -18.42 -4.84
CA ARG A 99 -22.00 -18.96 -3.52
C ARG A 99 -22.79 -18.26 -2.42
N ASP A 100 -22.86 -16.93 -2.48
CA ASP A 100 -23.55 -16.13 -1.48
C ASP A 100 -25.07 -16.37 -1.54
N GLU A 101 -25.64 -16.51 -2.74
CA GLU A 101 -27.04 -16.92 -2.92
C GLU A 101 -27.33 -18.32 -2.36
N VAL A 102 -26.43 -19.29 -2.60
CA VAL A 102 -26.55 -20.65 -2.06
C VAL A 102 -26.42 -20.65 -0.54
N ARG A 103 -25.59 -19.78 0.03
CA ARG A 103 -25.38 -19.65 1.48
C ARG A 103 -26.49 -18.85 2.16
N ARG A 104 -27.17 -17.95 1.45
CA ARG A 104 -28.16 -17.02 2.00
C ARG A 104 -29.23 -17.70 2.86
N PRO A 105 -29.87 -18.82 2.46
CA PRO A 105 -30.86 -19.48 3.30
C PRO A 105 -30.30 -19.96 4.65
N LEU A 106 -29.02 -20.36 4.70
CA LEU A 106 -28.36 -20.76 5.95
C LEU A 106 -28.09 -19.54 6.82
N THR A 107 -27.59 -18.45 6.24
CA THR A 107 -27.35 -17.20 6.98
C THR A 107 -28.65 -16.62 7.55
N GLU A 108 -29.72 -16.56 6.77
CA GLU A 108 -31.03 -16.10 7.24
C GLU A 108 -31.57 -16.99 8.39
N TRP A 109 -31.35 -18.30 8.31
CA TRP A 109 -31.71 -19.22 9.39
C TRP A 109 -30.86 -19.01 10.65
N GLU A 110 -29.55 -18.84 10.52
CA GLU A 110 -28.63 -18.57 11.64
C GLU A 110 -28.99 -17.26 12.36
N GLU A 111 -29.31 -16.21 11.61
CA GLU A 111 -29.76 -14.91 12.14
C GLU A 111 -31.11 -15.05 12.88
N GLU A 112 -32.07 -15.79 12.33
CA GLU A 112 -33.35 -16.03 13.02
C GLU A 112 -33.16 -16.86 14.30
N GLN A 113 -32.28 -17.88 14.29
CA GLN A 113 -31.96 -18.64 15.50
C GLN A 113 -31.34 -17.77 16.59
N GLU A 114 -30.44 -16.86 16.22
CA GLU A 114 -29.88 -15.90 17.16
C GLU A 114 -30.95 -14.96 17.72
N ARG A 115 -31.87 -14.49 16.87
CA ARG A 115 -32.98 -13.63 17.30
C ARG A 115 -33.92 -14.35 18.25
N ILE A 116 -34.26 -15.60 17.97
CA ILE A 116 -35.07 -16.46 18.85
C ILE A 116 -34.35 -16.64 20.19
N ARG A 117 -33.06 -16.99 20.18
CA ARG A 117 -32.27 -17.16 21.40
C ARG A 117 -32.25 -15.89 22.26
N LEU A 118 -32.07 -14.72 21.65
CA LEU A 118 -32.07 -13.45 22.37
C LEU A 118 -33.47 -13.12 22.94
N GLU A 119 -34.52 -13.42 22.18
CA GLU A 119 -35.90 -13.24 22.62
C GLU A 119 -36.24 -14.20 23.77
N GLU A 120 -35.78 -15.45 23.72
CA GLU A 120 -35.93 -16.43 24.79
C GLU A 120 -35.16 -16.03 26.04
N GLU A 121 -33.93 -15.51 25.90
CA GLU A 121 -33.15 -14.98 27.01
C GLU A 121 -33.85 -13.78 27.66
N SER A 122 -34.38 -12.86 26.86
CA SER A 122 -35.19 -11.73 27.34
C SER A 122 -36.46 -12.18 28.05
N LYS A 123 -37.18 -13.16 27.51
CA LYS A 123 -38.36 -13.76 28.16
C LYS A 123 -37.99 -14.46 29.47
N ALA A 124 -36.89 -15.20 29.51
CA ALA A 124 -36.43 -15.89 30.70
C ALA A 124 -36.04 -14.88 31.80
N GLU A 125 -35.39 -13.78 31.44
CA GLU A 125 -35.05 -12.71 32.37
C GLU A 125 -36.30 -11.98 32.87
N ALA A 126 -37.27 -11.69 31.99
CA ALA A 126 -38.55 -11.12 32.38
C ALA A 126 -39.34 -12.03 33.33
N GLU A 127 -39.33 -13.36 33.10
CA GLU A 127 -39.95 -14.33 34.00
C GLU A 127 -39.24 -14.38 35.35
N ARG A 128 -37.90 -14.34 35.37
CA ARG A 128 -37.12 -14.25 36.62
C ARG A 128 -37.47 -12.99 37.40
N TYR A 129 -37.52 -11.85 36.73
CA TYR A 129 -37.90 -10.58 37.35
C TYR A 129 -39.34 -10.62 37.88
N SER A 130 -40.28 -11.21 37.14
CA SER A 130 -41.66 -11.41 37.60
C SER A 130 -41.73 -12.26 38.86
N LYS A 131 -41.00 -13.40 38.90
CA LYS A 131 -40.96 -14.26 40.10
C LYS A 131 -40.37 -13.53 41.30
N MET A 132 -39.28 -12.79 41.11
CA MET A 132 -38.66 -12.00 42.18
C MET A 132 -39.62 -10.93 42.71
N ARG A 133 -40.39 -10.29 41.82
CA ARG A 133 -41.44 -9.33 42.20
C ARG A 133 -42.55 -10.00 43.00
N ASP A 134 -43.07 -11.13 42.53
CA ASP A 134 -44.15 -11.86 43.22
C ASP A 134 -43.71 -12.33 44.61
N ASP A 135 -42.46 -12.75 44.78
CA ASP A 135 -41.91 -13.14 46.07
C ASP A 135 -41.71 -11.93 47.00
N ALA A 136 -41.24 -10.80 46.48
CA ALA A 136 -41.17 -9.55 47.25
C ALA A 136 -42.56 -9.06 47.71
N ASP A 137 -43.58 -9.17 46.85
CA ASP A 137 -44.95 -8.81 47.20
C ASP A 137 -45.50 -9.74 48.30
N LYS A 138 -45.21 -11.05 48.25
CA LYS A 138 -45.57 -11.99 49.35
C LYS A 138 -44.90 -11.59 50.66
N ASP A 139 -43.61 -11.30 50.65
CA ASP A 139 -42.88 -10.91 51.86
C ASP A 139 -43.43 -9.61 52.46
N ASN A 140 -43.76 -8.62 51.62
CA ASN A 140 -44.43 -7.39 52.05
C ASN A 140 -45.79 -7.67 52.68
N THR A 141 -46.63 -8.50 52.05
CA THR A 141 -47.95 -8.84 52.63
C THR A 141 -47.82 -9.58 53.96
N ALA A 142 -46.82 -10.44 54.13
CA ALA A 142 -46.55 -11.13 55.38
C ALA A 142 -46.08 -10.17 56.48
N PHE A 143 -45.24 -9.20 56.12
CA PHE A 143 -44.78 -8.14 57.01
C PHE A 143 -45.95 -7.26 57.49
N ASP A 144 -46.80 -6.80 56.57
CA ASP A 144 -47.96 -5.98 56.89
C ASP A 144 -48.95 -6.73 57.81
N LEU A 145 -49.18 -8.01 57.56
CA LEU A 145 -50.02 -8.85 58.42
C LEU A 145 -49.41 -9.01 59.83
N ALA A 146 -48.10 -9.19 59.93
CA ALA A 146 -47.42 -9.28 61.23
C ALA A 146 -47.55 -7.97 62.01
N LYS A 147 -47.37 -6.83 61.34
CA LYS A 147 -47.54 -5.51 61.95
C LYS A 147 -48.97 -5.22 62.38
N ALA A 148 -49.96 -5.62 61.59
CA ALA A 148 -51.37 -5.48 61.95
C ALA A 148 -51.71 -6.30 63.21
N LYS A 149 -51.17 -7.52 63.36
CA LYS A 149 -51.34 -8.34 64.56
C LYS A 149 -50.69 -7.74 65.79
N GLU A 150 -49.47 -7.21 65.66
CA GLU A 150 -48.77 -6.51 66.75
C GLU A 150 -49.58 -5.30 67.23
N LEU A 151 -50.09 -4.49 66.30
CA LEU A 151 -50.92 -3.33 66.63
C LEU A 151 -52.24 -3.75 67.31
N ALA A 152 -52.88 -4.83 66.86
CA ALA A 152 -54.09 -5.35 67.49
C ALA A 152 -53.85 -5.77 68.95
N LEU A 153 -52.73 -6.46 69.23
CA LEU A 153 -52.33 -6.82 70.59
C LEU A 153 -52.07 -5.59 71.46
N GLN A 154 -51.42 -4.56 70.92
CA GLN A 154 -51.20 -3.30 71.63
C GLN A 154 -52.52 -2.58 71.94
N ILE A 155 -53.46 -2.57 71.00
CA ILE A 155 -54.80 -2.00 71.22
C ILE A 155 -55.55 -2.77 72.30
N GLU A 156 -55.50 -4.11 72.30
CA GLU A 156 -56.15 -4.93 73.33
C GLU A 156 -55.51 -4.72 74.71
N ALA A 157 -54.18 -4.66 74.78
CA ALA A 157 -53.46 -4.34 76.02
C ALA A 157 -53.78 -2.93 76.54
N ALA A 158 -53.83 -1.93 75.64
CA ALA A 158 -54.22 -0.57 75.98
C ALA A 158 -55.68 -0.49 76.45
N HIS A 159 -56.58 -1.24 75.81
CA HIS A 159 -57.99 -1.31 76.19
C HIS A 159 -58.18 -2.03 77.54
N ALA A 160 -57.44 -3.12 77.80
CA ALA A 160 -57.45 -3.80 79.09
C ALA A 160 -56.91 -2.91 80.22
N THR A 161 -55.85 -2.15 79.95
CA THR A 161 -55.30 -1.16 80.90
C THR A 161 -56.32 -0.04 81.15
N ALA A 162 -56.95 0.50 80.11
CA ALA A 162 -58.00 1.52 80.24
C ALA A 162 -59.27 1.01 80.98
N LEU A 163 -59.58 -0.29 80.89
CA LEU A 163 -60.64 -0.92 81.68
C LEU A 163 -60.24 -1.11 83.16
N LEU A 164 -58.99 -1.47 83.41
CA LEU A 164 -58.43 -1.59 84.77
C LEU A 164 -58.39 -0.21 85.46
N ASP A 165 -57.97 0.83 84.72
CA ASP A 165 -57.96 2.21 85.18
C ASP A 165 -59.40 2.78 85.37
N ASN A 166 -60.40 2.25 84.66
CA ASN A 166 -61.82 2.55 84.93
C ASN A 166 -62.39 1.80 86.14
N TYR A 167 -61.76 0.70 86.57
CA TYR A 167 -62.17 -0.03 87.78
C TYR A 167 -61.59 0.58 89.07
N GLU A 168 -60.52 1.37 88.95
CA GLU A 168 -59.87 2.07 90.07
C GLU A 168 -60.18 3.59 90.13
N TYR A 169 -61.13 4.09 89.33
CA TYR A 169 -61.56 5.49 89.34
C TYR A 169 -62.79 5.78 90.23
N ASP A 170 -63.46 4.75 90.78
CA ASP A 170 -64.73 4.91 91.53
C ASP A 170 -64.65 4.70 93.05
N ARG A 171 -63.48 4.92 93.68
CA ARG A 171 -63.43 4.93 95.16
C ARG A 171 -62.29 5.68 95.82
N ASP A 172 -61.87 6.86 95.35
CA ASP A 172 -61.11 7.83 96.19
C ASP A 172 -60.99 9.24 95.55
N ILE A 173 -62.12 9.79 95.08
CA ILE A 173 -62.25 11.25 94.91
C ILE A 173 -62.72 11.82 96.26
N ALA A 174 -61.79 12.32 97.08
CA ALA A 174 -62.07 13.46 97.95
C ALA A 174 -60.84 14.15 98.55
N GLU A 175 -59.76 13.44 98.94
CA GLU A 175 -58.83 14.02 99.93
C GLU A 175 -57.32 14.04 99.56
N LYS A 176 -56.96 14.06 98.27
CA LYS A 176 -55.60 14.45 97.81
C LYS A 176 -55.59 15.41 96.60
N LYS A 177 -56.72 16.07 96.30
CA LYS A 177 -56.93 16.75 95.00
C LYS A 177 -56.45 18.21 94.86
N ALA A 178 -55.77 18.80 95.85
CA ALA A 178 -55.38 20.22 95.76
C ALA A 178 -53.87 20.50 95.74
N GLU A 179 -53.05 19.71 96.42
CA GLU A 179 -51.62 20.05 96.61
C GLU A 179 -50.64 19.11 95.91
N ALA A 180 -50.97 17.81 95.78
CA ALA A 180 -50.19 16.86 94.98
C ALA A 180 -50.47 17.01 93.47
N GLU A 181 -51.66 17.48 93.11
CA GLU A 181 -52.07 17.76 91.73
C GLU A 181 -51.22 18.88 91.11
N ARG A 182 -50.86 19.93 91.87
CA ARG A 182 -50.02 21.03 91.34
C ARG A 182 -48.57 20.61 91.08
N GLN A 183 -48.01 19.71 91.90
CA GLN A 183 -46.65 19.21 91.71
C GLN A 183 -46.59 18.06 90.70
N ARG A 184 -47.64 17.23 90.60
CA ARG A 184 -47.79 16.23 89.53
C ARG A 184 -48.09 16.87 88.18
N ILE A 185 -48.97 17.87 88.08
CA ILE A 185 -49.21 18.58 86.82
C ILE A 185 -47.91 19.25 86.35
N ALA A 186 -47.15 19.89 87.24
CA ALA A 186 -45.86 20.49 86.86
C ALA A 186 -44.84 19.44 86.39
N HIS A 187 -44.67 18.32 87.10
CA HIS A 187 -43.71 17.27 86.72
C HIS A 187 -44.20 16.44 85.51
N GLU A 188 -45.51 16.23 85.35
CA GLU A 188 -46.11 15.47 84.26
C GLU A 188 -46.24 16.31 82.99
N GLU A 189 -46.43 17.63 83.08
CA GLU A 189 -46.28 18.56 81.95
C GLU A 189 -44.82 18.73 81.54
N GLU A 190 -43.88 18.78 82.48
CA GLU A 190 -42.44 18.81 82.17
C GLU A 190 -42.01 17.50 81.50
N LEU A 191 -42.47 16.33 81.99
CA LEU A 191 -42.17 15.03 81.42
C LEU A 191 -42.88 14.82 80.07
N LYS A 192 -44.12 15.32 79.89
CA LYS A 192 -44.82 15.31 78.59
C LYS A 192 -44.17 16.27 77.60
N ARG A 193 -43.70 17.45 78.03
CA ARG A 193 -42.93 18.37 77.19
C ARG A 193 -41.59 17.77 76.79
N GLN A 194 -40.87 17.14 77.72
CA GLN A 194 -39.61 16.46 77.42
C GLN A 194 -39.82 15.24 76.51
N ALA A 195 -40.90 14.47 76.69
CA ALA A 195 -41.22 13.35 75.79
C ALA A 195 -41.65 13.81 74.39
N VAL A 196 -42.42 14.91 74.28
CA VAL A 196 -42.81 15.48 72.99
C VAL A 196 -41.62 16.17 72.32
N GLU A 197 -40.78 16.88 73.05
CA GLU A 197 -39.58 17.53 72.53
C GLU A 197 -38.51 16.51 72.14
N GLN A 198 -38.36 15.41 72.88
CA GLN A 198 -37.47 14.32 72.53
C GLN A 198 -37.99 13.53 71.33
N ALA A 199 -39.31 13.28 71.23
CA ALA A 199 -39.92 12.70 70.05
C ALA A 199 -39.82 13.62 68.82
N GLN A 200 -39.92 14.94 68.99
CA GLN A 200 -39.72 15.93 67.92
C GLN A 200 -38.26 16.01 67.51
N ARG A 201 -37.30 16.02 68.44
CA ARG A 201 -35.86 15.99 68.13
C ARG A 201 -35.46 14.67 67.46
N GLU A 202 -35.99 13.53 67.89
CA GLU A 202 -35.71 12.23 67.27
C GLU A 202 -36.36 12.13 65.87
N ALA A 203 -37.56 12.69 65.68
CA ALA A 203 -38.20 12.78 64.37
C ALA A 203 -37.44 13.73 63.42
N ASP A 204 -37.04 14.91 63.91
CA ASP A 204 -36.26 15.89 63.15
C ASP A 204 -34.87 15.34 62.82
N GLU A 205 -34.17 14.69 63.76
CA GLU A 205 -32.90 14.02 63.50
C GLU A 205 -33.04 12.87 62.50
N LYS A 206 -34.15 12.11 62.54
CA LYS A 206 -34.40 11.05 61.55
C LYS A 206 -34.65 11.64 60.16
N ILE A 207 -35.40 12.73 60.07
CA ILE A 207 -35.62 13.46 58.82
C ILE A 207 -34.31 14.08 58.30
N GLN A 208 -33.46 14.63 59.18
CA GLN A 208 -32.15 15.16 58.78
C GLN A 208 -31.21 14.05 58.32
N ARG A 209 -31.12 12.92 59.04
CA ARG A 209 -30.31 11.75 58.62
C ARG A 209 -30.82 11.16 57.31
N GLU A 210 -32.13 11.15 57.07
CA GLU A 210 -32.72 10.67 55.81
C GLU A 210 -32.45 11.63 54.66
N ARG A 211 -32.49 12.95 54.88
CA ARG A 211 -32.08 13.96 53.90
C ARG A 211 -30.59 13.92 53.60
N GLU A 212 -29.74 13.75 54.61
CA GLU A 212 -28.29 13.60 54.45
C GLU A 212 -27.93 12.28 53.76
N ALA A 213 -28.62 11.19 54.08
CA ALA A 213 -28.44 9.91 53.40
C ALA A 213 -28.92 9.97 51.95
N SER A 214 -30.03 10.65 51.67
CA SER A 214 -30.51 10.89 50.32
C SER A 214 -29.56 11.79 49.53
N ALA A 215 -29.05 12.86 50.14
CA ALA A 215 -28.08 13.76 49.51
C ALA A 215 -26.74 13.06 49.23
N LYS A 216 -26.28 12.16 50.10
CA LYS A 216 -25.10 11.32 49.85
C LYS A 216 -25.33 10.34 48.70
N ARG A 217 -26.49 9.65 48.67
CA ARG A 217 -26.82 8.76 47.54
C ARG A 217 -26.92 9.50 46.22
N GLU A 218 -27.49 10.70 46.21
CA GLU A 218 -27.56 11.54 45.02
C GLU A 218 -26.17 12.03 44.58
N ALA A 219 -25.31 12.43 45.52
CA ALA A 219 -23.93 12.81 45.24
C ALA A 219 -23.08 11.63 44.73
N ASP A 220 -23.24 10.44 45.31
CA ASP A 220 -22.53 9.22 44.91
C ASP A 220 -22.99 8.73 43.53
N LEU A 221 -24.30 8.79 43.24
CA LEU A 221 -24.84 8.49 41.91
C LEU A 221 -24.35 9.49 40.86
N LYS A 222 -24.28 10.78 41.20
CA LYS A 222 -23.78 11.82 40.30
C LYS A 222 -22.28 11.67 40.05
N ALA A 223 -21.49 11.33 41.08
CA ALA A 223 -20.06 11.06 40.93
C ALA A 223 -19.80 9.80 40.10
N GLN A 224 -20.60 8.74 40.27
CA GLN A 224 -20.52 7.55 39.42
C GLN A 224 -20.93 7.83 37.98
N ALA A 225 -21.97 8.64 37.75
CA ALA A 225 -22.38 9.04 36.41
C ALA A 225 -21.30 9.89 35.72
N GLU A 226 -20.68 10.84 36.44
CA GLU A 226 -19.59 11.66 35.91
C GLU A 226 -18.32 10.83 35.64
N GLN A 227 -18.00 9.85 36.50
CA GLN A 227 -16.87 8.94 36.24
C GLN A 227 -17.14 8.04 35.03
N ALA A 228 -18.35 7.50 34.90
CA ALA A 228 -18.73 6.69 33.74
C ALA A 228 -18.74 7.50 32.44
N GLU A 229 -19.11 8.79 32.49
CA GLU A 229 -19.03 9.70 31.34
C GLU A 229 -17.57 9.99 30.96
N ARG A 230 -16.70 10.27 31.95
CA ARG A 230 -15.26 10.46 31.73
C ARG A 230 -14.60 9.19 31.15
N ASP A 231 -14.90 8.02 31.70
CA ASP A 231 -14.36 6.76 31.20
C ASP A 231 -14.81 6.47 29.76
N ARG A 232 -16.05 6.84 29.39
CA ARG A 232 -16.54 6.75 28.00
C ARG A 232 -15.83 7.72 27.07
N ILE A 233 -15.60 8.94 27.52
CA ILE A 233 -14.86 9.96 26.74
C ILE A 233 -13.40 9.52 26.55
N ASP A 234 -12.75 8.99 27.59
CA ASP A 234 -11.37 8.53 27.53
C ASP A 234 -11.22 7.29 26.64
N VAL A 235 -12.17 6.34 26.70
CA VAL A 235 -12.20 5.18 25.79
C VAL A 235 -12.43 5.63 24.34
N ALA A 236 -13.33 6.57 24.10
CA ALA A 236 -13.59 7.12 22.77
C ALA A 236 -12.38 7.89 22.22
N ALA A 237 -11.75 8.73 23.03
CA ALA A 237 -10.55 9.50 22.67
C ALA A 237 -9.36 8.57 22.39
N LYS A 238 -9.19 7.50 23.16
CA LYS A 238 -8.15 6.50 22.92
C LYS A 238 -8.40 5.72 21.63
N ALA A 239 -9.64 5.31 21.36
CA ALA A 239 -10.00 4.64 20.11
C ALA A 239 -9.80 5.54 18.88
N GLU A 240 -10.06 6.85 19.00
CA GLU A 240 -9.80 7.83 17.95
C GLU A 240 -8.29 8.06 17.75
N ALA A 241 -7.53 8.19 18.82
CA ALA A 241 -6.08 8.33 18.77
C ALA A 241 -5.40 7.09 18.16
N ASP A 242 -5.84 5.89 18.51
CA ASP A 242 -5.34 4.63 17.95
C ASP A 242 -5.69 4.51 16.45
N ARG A 243 -6.89 4.95 16.04
CA ARG A 243 -7.27 5.02 14.62
C ARG A 243 -6.41 6.02 13.84
N LEU A 244 -6.15 7.20 14.41
CA LEU A 244 -5.32 8.22 13.78
C LEU A 244 -3.86 7.76 13.68
N ALA A 245 -3.32 7.14 14.72
CA ALA A 245 -1.98 6.59 14.73
C ALA A 245 -1.82 5.45 13.70
N ALA A 246 -2.80 4.55 13.59
CA ALA A 246 -2.80 3.50 12.57
C ALA A 246 -2.88 4.07 11.14
N ALA A 247 -3.71 5.10 10.93
CA ALA A 247 -3.80 5.79 9.63
C ALA A 247 -2.50 6.50 9.26
N GLN A 248 -1.87 7.20 10.21
CA GLN A 248 -0.59 7.88 10.01
C GLN A 248 0.55 6.89 9.76
N GLN A 249 0.58 5.74 10.44
CA GLN A 249 1.57 4.70 10.21
C GLN A 249 1.42 4.10 8.82
N ALA A 250 0.19 3.79 8.39
CA ALA A 250 -0.09 3.30 7.05
C ALA A 250 0.27 4.33 5.96
N GLU A 251 0.09 5.64 6.23
CA GLU A 251 0.52 6.69 5.30
C GLU A 251 2.04 6.81 5.23
N ARG A 252 2.75 6.75 6.38
CA ARG A 252 4.22 6.76 6.43
C ARG A 252 4.80 5.56 5.70
N GLU A 253 4.26 4.36 5.91
CA GLU A 253 4.71 3.15 5.21
C GLU A 253 4.49 3.25 3.69
N LYS A 254 3.38 3.85 3.24
CA LYS A 254 3.15 4.13 1.81
C LYS A 254 4.16 5.16 1.27
N GLN A 255 4.41 6.24 2.02
CA GLN A 255 5.37 7.27 1.61
C GLN A 255 6.81 6.72 1.60
N GLU A 256 7.19 5.89 2.56
CA GLU A 256 8.50 5.22 2.62
C GLU A 256 8.68 4.20 1.48
N ALA A 257 7.63 3.44 1.14
CA ALA A 257 7.67 2.54 -0.01
C ALA A 257 7.87 3.29 -1.33
N ILE A 258 7.14 4.41 -1.52
CA ILE A 258 7.29 5.27 -2.70
C ILE A 258 8.69 5.91 -2.73
N ALA A 259 9.19 6.40 -1.59
CA ALA A 259 10.51 7.01 -1.50
C ALA A 259 11.64 5.98 -1.76
N ALA A 260 11.49 4.74 -1.27
CA ALA A 260 12.44 3.66 -1.52
C ALA A 260 12.45 3.25 -3.01
N GLU A 261 11.29 3.21 -3.67
CA GLU A 261 11.20 2.95 -5.11
C GLU A 261 11.82 4.08 -5.93
N GLN A 262 11.53 5.35 -5.57
CA GLN A 262 12.15 6.51 -6.21
C GLN A 262 13.66 6.57 -6.02
N LEU A 263 14.17 6.20 -4.84
CA LEU A 263 15.61 6.13 -4.58
C LEU A 263 16.27 5.05 -5.44
N LYS A 264 15.66 3.87 -5.57
CA LYS A 264 16.14 2.80 -6.46
C LYS A 264 16.14 3.24 -7.92
N ALA A 265 15.07 3.90 -8.38
CA ALA A 265 14.99 4.44 -9.74
C ALA A 265 16.06 5.51 -10.00
N LYS A 266 16.33 6.39 -9.02
CA LYS A 266 17.38 7.41 -9.12
C LYS A 266 18.78 6.80 -9.13
N GLN A 267 19.04 5.80 -8.28
CA GLN A 267 20.33 5.09 -8.27
C GLN A 267 20.59 4.36 -9.59
N GLU A 268 19.56 3.74 -10.18
CA GLU A 268 19.69 3.11 -11.49
C GLU A 268 19.95 4.12 -12.60
N ALA A 269 19.21 5.24 -12.62
CA ALA A 269 19.44 6.33 -13.56
C ALA A 269 20.85 6.91 -13.44
N ASP A 270 21.34 7.14 -12.21
CA ASP A 270 22.70 7.62 -11.95
C ASP A 270 23.77 6.60 -12.38
N ARG A 271 23.51 5.30 -12.19
CA ARG A 271 24.41 4.23 -12.65
C ARG A 271 24.50 4.22 -14.17
N ILE A 272 23.37 4.28 -14.87
CA ILE A 272 23.31 4.35 -16.32
C ILE A 272 24.02 5.61 -16.83
N GLN A 273 23.82 6.77 -16.19
CA GLN A 273 24.50 8.01 -16.57
C GLN A 273 26.01 7.96 -16.36
N ARG A 274 26.50 7.32 -15.29
CA ARG A 274 27.94 7.13 -15.08
C ARG A 274 28.54 6.18 -16.10
N GLU A 275 27.85 5.08 -16.41
CA GLU A 275 28.31 4.12 -17.40
C GLU A 275 28.34 4.73 -18.81
N THR A 276 27.33 5.52 -19.19
CA THR A 276 27.33 6.21 -20.49
C THR A 276 28.42 7.28 -20.57
N LYS A 277 28.62 8.07 -19.51
CA LYS A 277 29.74 9.03 -19.44
C LYS A 277 31.09 8.34 -19.56
N GLN A 278 31.30 7.24 -18.84
CA GLN A 278 32.55 6.48 -18.94
C GLN A 278 32.79 5.91 -20.33
N LYS A 279 31.75 5.41 -21.01
CA LYS A 279 31.86 4.93 -22.40
C LYS A 279 32.19 6.06 -23.37
N GLU A 280 31.54 7.22 -23.24
CA GLU A 280 31.83 8.38 -24.08
C GLU A 280 33.22 8.97 -23.81
N ASP A 281 33.63 9.08 -22.55
CA ASP A 281 34.99 9.52 -22.17
C ASP A 281 36.05 8.55 -22.70
N ALA A 282 35.80 7.23 -22.65
CA ALA A 282 36.70 6.22 -23.22
C ALA A 282 36.81 6.34 -24.75
N ARG A 283 35.69 6.59 -25.45
CA ARG A 283 35.70 6.83 -26.90
C ARG A 283 36.47 8.10 -27.25
N LEU A 284 36.25 9.19 -26.51
CA LEU A 284 36.98 10.45 -26.70
C LEU A 284 38.49 10.27 -26.45
N ALA A 285 38.87 9.51 -25.43
CA ALA A 285 40.27 9.21 -25.13
C ALA A 285 40.92 8.38 -26.23
N GLU A 286 40.21 7.38 -26.76
CA GLU A 286 40.69 6.57 -27.89
C GLU A 286 40.82 7.40 -29.18
N GLU A 287 39.84 8.25 -29.47
CA GLU A 287 39.88 9.16 -30.62
C GLU A 287 41.04 10.15 -30.51
N ARG A 288 41.27 10.74 -29.33
CA ARG A 288 42.43 11.60 -29.06
C ARG A 288 43.75 10.86 -29.25
N ARG A 289 43.87 9.64 -28.73
CA ARG A 289 45.08 8.83 -28.91
C ARG A 289 45.35 8.55 -30.39
N LEU A 290 44.31 8.21 -31.16
CA LEU A 290 44.45 7.96 -32.60
C LEU A 290 44.84 9.23 -33.36
N ALA A 291 44.27 10.38 -33.00
CA ALA A 291 44.60 11.67 -33.59
C ALA A 291 46.05 12.10 -33.25
N GLU A 292 46.48 11.93 -32.00
CA GLU A 292 47.85 12.21 -31.55
C GLU A 292 48.86 11.28 -32.25
N GLU A 293 48.56 9.99 -32.37
CA GLU A 293 49.39 9.03 -33.11
C GLU A 293 49.46 9.38 -34.61
N ALA A 294 48.33 9.77 -35.22
CA ALA A 294 48.29 10.22 -36.60
C ALA A 294 49.10 11.52 -36.81
N ALA A 295 49.00 12.48 -35.89
CA ALA A 295 49.77 13.72 -35.91
C ALA A 295 51.28 13.46 -35.75
N ALA A 296 51.67 12.57 -34.83
CA ALA A 296 53.06 12.17 -34.65
C ALA A 296 53.62 11.47 -35.90
N ARG A 297 52.84 10.58 -36.54
CA ARG A 297 53.22 9.97 -37.83
C ARG A 297 53.36 11.00 -38.94
N ALA A 298 52.43 11.95 -39.04
CA ALA A 298 52.50 13.01 -40.04
C ALA A 298 53.73 13.91 -39.85
N ALA A 299 54.01 14.34 -38.62
CA ALA A 299 55.19 15.12 -38.27
C ALA A 299 56.50 14.37 -38.57
N ASN A 300 56.55 13.06 -38.28
CA ASN A 300 57.70 12.23 -38.61
C ASN A 300 57.90 12.12 -40.14
N ILE A 301 56.83 11.94 -40.92
CA ILE A 301 56.90 11.91 -42.39
C ILE A 301 57.39 13.26 -42.94
N GLU A 302 56.93 14.38 -42.39
CA GLU A 302 57.36 15.71 -42.81
C GLU A 302 58.85 15.97 -42.47
N HIS A 303 59.28 15.52 -41.29
CA HIS A 303 60.69 15.56 -40.91
C HIS A 303 61.56 14.74 -41.85
N GLN A 304 61.15 13.49 -42.14
CA GLN A 304 61.84 12.61 -43.10
C GLN A 304 61.91 13.22 -44.50
N LYS A 305 60.81 13.82 -44.98
CA LYS A 305 60.79 14.54 -46.27
C LYS A 305 61.78 15.70 -46.29
N THR A 306 61.83 16.48 -45.22
CA THR A 306 62.73 17.63 -45.10
C THR A 306 64.19 17.19 -45.16
N ILE A 307 64.57 16.19 -44.37
CA ILE A 307 65.93 15.64 -44.36
C ILE A 307 66.27 14.99 -45.71
N ASN A 308 65.37 14.21 -46.30
CA ASN A 308 65.58 13.59 -47.61
C ASN A 308 65.80 14.65 -48.71
N ASN A 309 65.02 15.73 -48.69
CA ASN A 309 65.20 16.84 -49.64
C ASN A 309 66.53 17.57 -49.44
N GLN A 310 67.01 17.72 -48.19
CA GLN A 310 68.33 18.27 -47.91
C GLN A 310 69.45 17.36 -48.43
N VAL A 311 69.33 16.04 -48.26
CA VAL A 311 70.28 15.06 -48.81
C VAL A 311 70.30 15.10 -50.34
N ILE A 312 69.13 15.17 -50.99
CA ILE A 312 69.03 15.34 -52.45
C ILE A 312 69.74 16.62 -52.88
N ALA A 313 69.52 17.75 -52.19
CA ALA A 313 70.17 19.02 -52.52
C ALA A 313 71.71 18.94 -52.42
N ILE A 314 72.25 18.24 -51.43
CA ILE A 314 73.70 18.00 -51.29
C ILE A 314 74.23 17.17 -52.46
N LEU A 315 73.54 16.08 -52.83
CA LEU A 315 73.93 15.21 -53.94
C LEU A 315 73.86 15.93 -55.29
N THR A 316 72.83 16.76 -55.51
CA THR A 316 72.72 17.60 -56.71
C THR A 316 73.85 18.62 -56.78
N LYS A 317 74.22 19.25 -55.66
CA LYS A 317 75.37 20.19 -55.59
C LYS A 317 76.71 19.50 -55.90
N ALA A 318 76.83 18.21 -55.61
CA ALA A 318 77.99 17.39 -55.95
C ALA A 318 78.05 16.97 -57.44
N GLY A 319 77.04 17.33 -58.24
CA GLY A 319 77.03 17.14 -59.70
C GLY A 319 76.15 15.99 -60.21
N LEU A 320 75.36 15.33 -59.35
CA LEU A 320 74.38 14.33 -59.79
C LEU A 320 73.14 15.01 -60.41
N SER A 321 72.53 14.37 -61.41
CA SER A 321 71.22 14.80 -61.89
C SER A 321 70.15 14.58 -60.81
N THR A 322 69.14 15.45 -60.78
CA THR A 322 68.06 15.41 -59.77
C THR A 322 67.35 14.07 -59.70
N ASP A 323 67.20 13.37 -60.83
CA ASP A 323 66.53 12.07 -60.88
C ASP A 323 67.43 10.95 -60.33
N CYS A 324 68.74 10.99 -60.62
CA CYS A 324 69.70 10.04 -60.06
C CYS A 324 69.86 10.23 -58.53
N ALA A 325 69.88 11.48 -58.06
CA ALA A 325 69.95 11.80 -56.62
C ALA A 325 68.72 11.27 -55.84
N LYS A 326 67.52 11.36 -56.43
CA LYS A 326 66.28 10.79 -55.84
C LYS A 326 66.35 9.26 -55.74
N GLU A 327 66.77 8.58 -56.81
CA GLU A 327 66.89 7.12 -56.81
C GLU A 327 67.92 6.63 -55.78
N CYS A 328 69.05 7.32 -55.63
CA CYS A 328 70.05 7.02 -54.60
C CYS A 328 69.46 7.12 -53.18
N VAL A 329 68.72 8.20 -52.87
CA VAL A 329 68.07 8.35 -51.56
C VAL A 329 67.02 7.28 -51.33
N ILE A 330 66.19 6.95 -52.33
CA ILE A 330 65.18 5.87 -52.24
C ILE A 330 65.86 4.52 -51.95
N ALA A 331 66.98 4.20 -52.61
CA ALA A 331 67.71 2.97 -52.39
C ALA A 331 68.29 2.87 -50.96
N ILE A 332 68.86 3.97 -50.45
CA ILE A 332 69.39 4.04 -49.08
C ILE A 332 68.27 3.84 -48.05
N VAL A 333 67.13 4.52 -48.21
CA VAL A 333 65.98 4.39 -47.29
C VAL A 333 65.40 2.98 -47.31
N LYS A 334 65.26 2.36 -48.49
CA LYS A 334 64.78 0.96 -48.60
C LYS A 334 65.71 -0.01 -47.89
N ASN A 335 67.03 0.14 -48.06
CA ASN A 335 68.01 -0.70 -47.38
C ASN A 335 68.00 -0.46 -45.87
N GLN A 336 67.92 0.80 -45.42
CA GLN A 336 67.84 1.16 -44.00
C GLN A 336 66.59 0.57 -43.31
N ASN A 337 65.43 0.59 -43.98
CA ASN A 337 64.20 -0.02 -43.45
C ASN A 337 64.30 -1.56 -43.40
N ALA A 338 64.89 -2.18 -44.42
CA ALA A 338 65.12 -3.63 -44.44
C ALA A 338 66.13 -4.08 -43.37
N ALA A 339 67.18 -3.30 -43.15
CA ALA A 339 68.18 -3.52 -42.11
C ALA A 339 67.56 -3.36 -40.71
N ALA A 340 66.73 -2.34 -40.49
CA ALA A 340 65.99 -2.14 -39.24
C ALA A 340 65.03 -3.30 -38.92
N ALA A 341 64.33 -3.82 -39.94
CA ALA A 341 63.43 -4.98 -39.78
C ALA A 341 64.18 -6.30 -39.47
N SER A 342 65.44 -6.41 -39.88
CA SER A 342 66.30 -7.57 -39.64
C SER A 342 67.25 -7.40 -38.43
N GLY A 343 67.16 -6.27 -37.72
CA GLY A 343 68.01 -5.95 -36.56
C GLY A 343 69.48 -5.67 -36.91
N MET A 344 69.81 -5.50 -38.19
CA MET A 344 71.17 -5.20 -38.67
C MET A 344 71.39 -3.70 -38.85
N LYS A 345 72.63 -3.22 -38.67
CA LYS A 345 72.99 -1.83 -38.93
C LYS A 345 73.37 -1.65 -40.40
N PRO A 346 72.70 -0.76 -41.16
CA PRO A 346 73.04 -0.54 -42.56
C PRO A 346 74.41 0.17 -42.70
N PRO A 347 75.15 -0.09 -43.78
CA PRO A 347 76.47 0.51 -44.01
C PRO A 347 76.40 2.01 -44.30
N VAL A 348 75.26 2.49 -44.83
CA VAL A 348 74.96 3.92 -45.04
C VAL A 348 73.55 4.17 -44.51
N GLN A 349 73.38 5.25 -43.76
CA GLN A 349 72.10 5.62 -43.15
C GLN A 349 71.84 7.12 -43.27
N ILE A 350 70.59 7.48 -43.46
CA ILE A 350 70.10 8.85 -43.29
C ILE A 350 69.63 8.96 -41.84
N ASN A 351 70.22 9.91 -41.10
CA ASN A 351 69.76 10.22 -39.76
C ASN A 351 68.57 11.16 -39.88
N TYR A 352 67.39 10.66 -39.52
CA TYR A 352 66.18 11.44 -39.41
C TYR A 352 66.12 12.09 -38.05
#